data_AF-A0A291R047-F1
#
_entry.id   AF-A0A291R047-F1
#
_cell.length_a   1.000
_cell.length_b   1.000
_cell.length_c   1.000
_cell.angle_alpha   90.00
_cell.angle_beta   90.00
_cell.angle_gamma   90.00
#
_symmetry.space_group_name_H-M   'P 1'
#
loop_
_entity.id
_entity.type
_entity.pdbx_description
1 polymer ?
#
loop_
_entity_poly.entity_id
_entity_poly.type
_entity_poly.pdbx_seq_one_letter_code
_entity_poly.pdbx_strand_id
1 'polypeptide(L)'
;MLSKNLRKVIWVPLVAVAAFFVIGKDKLAGSKPAAQQQGPATPYSKEHPYFYYTKHARCRMECRHVSEEEVAEIYREGKVNRAKSDPGDKPCPTIAKEGYSDDGQHLRIVFANCGQVIKVITCIDLEKDWTCDCQ
;
A
#
# COMPACT_ATOMS: atom_id res chain seq x y z
N MET A 1 37.12 -34.44 -61.82
CA MET A 1 36.94 -33.17 -62.56
C MET A 1 37.24 -32.02 -61.59
N LEU A 2 38.50 -31.58 -61.51
CA LEU A 2 39.11 -30.45 -62.25
C LEU A 2 38.80 -29.06 -61.64
N SER A 3 39.72 -28.69 -60.73
CA SER A 3 40.27 -27.36 -60.43
C SER A 3 39.79 -26.21 -61.32
N LYS A 4 39.34 -25.11 -60.68
CA LYS A 4 39.56 -23.74 -61.16
C LYS A 4 39.89 -22.80 -60.00
N ASN A 5 41.18 -22.51 -59.87
CA ASN A 5 41.70 -21.30 -59.23
C ASN A 5 41.23 -20.06 -60.00
N LEU A 6 40.78 -19.01 -59.32
CA LEU A 6 40.73 -17.66 -59.90
C LEU A 6 41.02 -16.57 -58.87
N ARG A 7 42.30 -16.17 -58.87
CA ARG A 7 42.89 -14.82 -58.75
C ARG A 7 42.00 -13.70 -58.14
N LYS A 8 42.51 -12.99 -57.12
CA LYS A 8 43.28 -11.73 -57.25
C LYS A 8 43.53 -11.10 -55.87
N VAL A 9 44.79 -10.76 -55.61
CA VAL A 9 45.26 -9.93 -54.50
C VAL A 9 44.92 -8.46 -54.81
N ILE A 10 44.27 -7.75 -53.89
CA ILE A 10 44.23 -6.28 -53.88
C ILE A 10 44.46 -5.78 -52.45
N TRP A 11 45.28 -4.73 -52.37
CA TRP A 11 45.93 -4.10 -51.23
C TRP A 11 45.01 -3.49 -50.14
N VAL A 12 45.52 -3.60 -48.91
CA VAL A 12 45.41 -2.75 -47.68
C VAL A 12 45.19 -1.25 -48.03
N PRO A 13 44.34 -0.46 -47.32
CA PRO A 13 44.56 -0.19 -45.90
C PRO A 13 43.35 -0.06 -44.95
N LEU A 14 43.66 -0.40 -43.69
CA LEU A 14 43.07 0.14 -42.48
C LEU A 14 42.84 1.65 -42.62
N VAL A 15 41.57 2.05 -42.66
CA VAL A 15 41.16 3.38 -42.21
C VAL A 15 40.15 3.15 -41.10
N ALA A 16 40.68 2.96 -39.90
CA ALA A 16 39.95 3.23 -38.69
C ALA A 16 39.77 4.75 -38.58
N VAL A 17 38.62 5.26 -38.96
CA VAL A 17 38.14 6.57 -38.48
C VAL A 17 36.90 6.28 -37.66
N ALA A 18 37.17 6.00 -36.38
CA ALA A 18 36.21 6.19 -35.32
C ALA A 18 35.79 7.66 -35.31
N ALA A 19 34.58 7.95 -35.80
CA ALA A 19 33.93 9.22 -35.62
C ALA A 19 32.50 8.97 -35.11
N PHE A 20 32.38 9.00 -33.78
CA PHE A 20 31.25 9.60 -33.08
C PHE A 20 29.83 9.13 -33.49
N PHE A 21 29.55 7.85 -33.28
CA PHE A 21 28.18 7.39 -32.97
C PHE A 21 28.14 6.84 -31.54
N VAL A 22 28.42 7.69 -30.56
CA VAL A 22 27.85 7.52 -29.22
C VAL A 22 26.78 8.60 -29.10
N ILE A 23 25.63 8.32 -29.73
CA ILE A 23 24.38 8.88 -29.27
C ILE A 23 24.26 8.41 -27.83
N GLY A 24 24.52 9.31 -26.88
CA GLY A 24 24.17 9.09 -25.49
C GLY A 24 22.69 8.78 -25.44
N LYS A 25 22.35 7.49 -25.26
CA LYS A 25 21.01 7.10 -24.82
C LYS A 25 20.97 7.42 -23.34
N ASP A 26 20.73 8.70 -23.04
CA ASP A 26 20.44 9.12 -21.68
C ASP A 26 19.27 8.31 -21.17
N LYS A 27 19.50 7.81 -19.96
CA LYS A 27 18.84 6.67 -19.36
C LYS A 27 17.32 6.78 -19.40
N LEU A 28 16.69 5.62 -19.62
CA LEU A 28 15.31 5.35 -19.24
C LEU A 28 15.08 5.87 -17.82
N ALA A 29 14.41 7.02 -17.71
CA ALA A 29 13.92 7.56 -16.47
C ALA A 29 12.97 6.51 -15.88
N GLY A 30 13.42 5.86 -14.81
CA GLY A 30 12.58 4.99 -14.01
C GLY A 30 11.36 5.76 -13.56
N SER A 31 10.18 5.25 -13.91
CA SER A 31 8.90 5.72 -13.39
C SER A 31 8.94 5.62 -11.86
N LYS A 32 9.05 6.78 -11.21
CA LYS A 32 8.84 6.93 -9.77
C LYS A 32 7.39 6.52 -9.48
N PRO A 33 7.11 5.70 -8.45
CA PRO A 33 5.75 5.23 -8.21
C PRO A 33 4.83 6.39 -7.85
N ALA A 34 3.57 6.22 -8.22
CA ALA A 34 2.47 7.16 -8.10
C ALA A 34 2.50 7.96 -6.79
N ALA A 35 2.52 9.28 -6.92
CA ALA A 35 2.21 10.19 -5.84
C ALA A 35 0.80 9.87 -5.32
N GLN A 36 0.71 9.48 -4.06
CA GLN A 36 -0.54 9.39 -3.31
C GLN A 36 -1.28 10.73 -3.41
N GLN A 37 -2.47 10.70 -3.98
CA GLN A 37 -3.42 11.80 -3.93
C GLN A 37 -3.83 12.00 -2.46
N GLN A 38 -3.28 13.03 -1.83
CA GLN A 38 -3.64 13.44 -0.48
C GLN A 38 -4.92 14.27 -0.59
N GLY A 39 -6.02 13.75 -0.01
CA GLY A 39 -7.26 14.50 0.20
C GLY A 39 -7.07 15.70 1.12
N PRO A 40 -8.13 16.51 1.34
CA PRO A 40 -8.03 17.79 2.05
C PRO A 40 -7.43 17.61 3.45
N ALA A 41 -6.41 18.44 3.74
CA ALA A 41 -5.65 18.38 4.98
C ALA A 41 -6.49 18.93 6.15
N THR A 42 -7.16 18.04 6.89
CA THR A 42 -7.60 18.33 8.25
C THR A 42 -6.37 18.27 9.18
N PRO A 43 -6.28 19.13 10.21
CA PRO A 43 -5.14 19.10 11.14
C PRO A 43 -5.10 17.75 11.88
N TYR A 44 -4.05 16.96 11.66
CA TYR A 44 -3.80 15.75 12.44
C TYR A 44 -3.50 16.13 13.89
N SER A 45 -4.32 15.67 14.83
CA SER A 45 -3.98 15.66 16.25
C SER A 45 -3.92 14.21 16.74
N LYS A 46 -3.12 13.92 17.77
CA LYS A 46 -3.09 12.57 18.35
C LYS A 46 -4.45 12.12 18.89
N GLU A 47 -5.27 13.10 19.29
CA GLU A 47 -6.64 12.89 19.79
C GLU A 47 -7.65 12.69 18.65
N HIS A 48 -7.44 13.34 17.52
CA HIS A 48 -8.28 13.25 16.32
C HIS A 48 -7.40 12.93 15.09
N PRO A 49 -7.02 11.66 14.91
CA PRO A 49 -6.20 11.26 13.78
C PRO A 49 -7.00 11.30 12.48
N TYR A 50 -6.29 11.37 11.36
CA TYR A 50 -6.88 11.13 10.06
C TYR A 50 -7.00 9.62 9.81
N PHE A 51 -8.22 9.14 9.59
CA PHE A 51 -8.49 7.74 9.28
C PHE A 51 -8.47 7.47 7.77
N TYR A 52 -7.76 6.41 7.37
CA TYR A 52 -7.84 5.85 6.04
C TYR A 52 -8.49 4.46 6.11
N TYR A 53 -9.69 4.34 5.57
CA TYR A 53 -10.42 3.08 5.57
C TYR A 53 -10.01 2.21 4.38
N THR A 54 -9.54 1.00 4.66
CA THR A 54 -9.28 0.02 3.60
C THR A 54 -10.58 -0.46 2.96
N LYS A 55 -10.50 -1.09 1.78
CA LYS A 55 -11.66 -1.72 1.12
C LYS A 55 -12.33 -2.75 2.03
N HIS A 56 -11.53 -3.56 2.71
CA HIS A 56 -12.02 -4.58 3.62
C HIS A 56 -12.75 -3.98 4.83
N ALA A 57 -12.19 -2.93 5.43
CA ALA A 57 -12.87 -2.18 6.50
C ALA A 57 -14.21 -1.62 6.02
N ARG A 58 -14.24 -0.94 4.86
CA ARG A 58 -15.48 -0.37 4.30
C ARG A 58 -16.56 -1.43 4.09
N CYS A 59 -16.21 -2.56 3.47
CA CYS A 59 -17.16 -3.67 3.27
C CYS A 59 -17.73 -4.18 4.60
N ARG A 60 -16.86 -4.35 5.60
CA ARG A 60 -17.25 -4.85 6.91
C ARG A 60 -18.05 -3.85 7.74
N MET A 61 -17.77 -2.57 7.58
CA MET A 61 -18.55 -1.50 8.19
C MET A 61 -19.96 -1.47 7.63
N GLU A 62 -20.11 -1.51 6.31
CA GLU A 62 -21.41 -1.54 5.65
C GLU A 62 -22.20 -2.80 6.04
N CYS A 63 -21.59 -3.99 5.95
CA CYS A 63 -22.26 -5.25 6.24
C CYS A 63 -22.69 -5.40 7.71
N ARG A 64 -21.97 -4.78 8.64
CA ARG A 64 -22.23 -4.87 10.09
C ARG A 64 -22.85 -3.60 10.68
N HIS A 65 -23.21 -2.63 9.84
CA HIS A 65 -23.72 -1.32 10.26
C HIS A 65 -22.84 -0.62 11.30
N VAL A 66 -21.52 -0.61 11.06
CA VAL A 66 -20.55 0.15 11.87
C VAL A 66 -20.26 1.48 11.20
N SER A 67 -20.52 2.57 11.92
CA SER A 67 -20.31 3.94 11.48
C SER A 67 -18.86 4.42 11.66
N GLU A 68 -18.51 5.57 11.08
CA GLU A 68 -17.18 6.17 11.28
C GLU A 68 -17.01 6.73 12.71
N GLU A 69 -18.11 7.20 13.29
CA GLU A 69 -18.21 7.71 14.66
C GLU A 69 -17.87 6.61 15.66
N GLU A 70 -18.45 5.41 15.50
CA GLU A 70 -18.15 4.25 16.34
C GLU A 70 -16.69 3.80 16.17
N VAL A 71 -16.12 3.85 14.95
CA VAL A 71 -14.70 3.56 14.74
C VAL A 71 -13.81 4.55 15.49
N ALA A 72 -14.15 5.84 15.44
CA ALA A 72 -13.42 6.90 16.14
C ALA A 72 -13.56 6.78 17.67
N GLU A 73 -14.73 6.39 18.16
CA GLU A 73 -15.01 6.09 19.56
C GLU A 73 -14.12 4.95 20.06
N ILE A 74 -14.12 3.80 19.37
CA ILE A 74 -13.26 2.66 19.74
C ILE A 74 -11.78 3.04 19.63
N TYR A 75 -11.39 3.88 18.66
CA TYR A 75 -10.03 4.40 18.58
C TYR A 75 -9.63 5.23 19.81
N ARG A 76 -10.52 6.03 20.38
CA ARG A 76 -10.26 6.84 21.58
C ARG A 76 -10.35 6.00 22.86
N GLU A 77 -11.42 5.25 23.04
CA GLU A 77 -11.87 4.72 24.34
C GLU A 77 -11.69 3.21 24.47
N GLY A 78 -11.60 2.50 23.35
CA GLY A 78 -11.43 1.05 23.33
C GLY A 78 -10.17 0.57 24.08
N LYS A 79 -10.23 -0.64 24.62
CA LYS A 79 -9.12 -1.31 25.29
C LYS A 79 -8.26 -2.05 24.28
N VAL A 80 -6.95 -1.93 24.38
CA VAL A 80 -6.02 -2.64 23.48
C VAL A 80 -6.06 -4.14 23.75
N ASN A 81 -6.39 -4.93 22.74
CA ASN A 81 -6.22 -6.38 22.76
C ASN A 81 -4.82 -6.74 22.25
N ARG A 82 -3.90 -7.01 23.18
CA ARG A 82 -2.51 -7.37 22.86
C ARG A 82 -2.38 -8.67 22.07
N ALA A 83 -3.28 -9.64 22.29
CA ALA A 83 -3.26 -10.93 21.59
C ALA A 83 -3.73 -10.83 20.13
N LYS A 84 -4.41 -9.74 19.76
CA LYS A 84 -4.86 -9.45 18.39
C LYS A 84 -4.10 -8.27 17.75
N SER A 85 -3.08 -7.77 18.43
CA SER A 85 -2.20 -6.71 17.94
C SER A 85 -0.86 -7.31 17.53
N ASP A 86 -0.21 -6.72 16.54
CA ASP A 86 1.16 -7.07 16.17
C ASP A 86 2.01 -5.79 16.03
N PRO A 87 2.78 -5.44 17.09
CA PRO A 87 3.69 -4.30 17.05
C PRO A 87 4.82 -4.42 16.03
N GLY A 88 5.12 -5.63 15.54
CA GLY A 88 6.15 -5.91 14.54
C GLY A 88 5.64 -5.97 13.10
N ASP A 89 4.33 -5.79 12.89
CA ASP A 89 3.69 -5.90 11.59
C ASP A 89 4.24 -4.87 10.58
N LYS A 90 4.26 -5.24 9.30
CA LYS A 90 4.85 -4.48 8.21
C LYS A 90 3.82 -4.25 7.10
N PRO A 91 3.77 -3.05 6.51
CA PRO A 91 4.70 -1.92 6.67
C PRO A 91 4.43 -1.05 7.91
N CYS A 92 3.32 -1.26 8.62
CA CYS A 92 2.93 -0.48 9.79
C CYS A 92 2.50 -1.43 10.92
N PRO A 93 2.91 -1.19 12.18
CA PRO A 93 2.42 -1.94 13.33
C PRO A 93 0.90 -1.91 13.44
N THR A 94 0.30 -3.04 13.82
CA THR A 94 -1.15 -3.17 14.01
C THR A 94 -1.54 -3.23 15.48
N ILE A 95 -2.64 -2.55 15.81
CA ILE A 95 -3.22 -2.50 17.15
C ILE A 95 -4.71 -2.80 17.01
N ALA A 96 -5.16 -3.84 17.70
CA ALA A 96 -6.58 -4.14 17.87
C ALA A 96 -7.10 -3.47 19.14
N LYS A 97 -8.18 -2.70 19.03
CA LYS A 97 -8.91 -2.16 20.18
C LYS A 97 -10.32 -2.74 20.23
N GLU A 98 -10.80 -2.98 21.44
CA GLU A 98 -12.11 -3.54 21.74
C GLU A 98 -12.90 -2.64 22.68
N GLY A 99 -14.20 -2.52 22.45
CA GLY A 99 -15.08 -1.75 23.31
C GLY A 99 -16.53 -1.85 22.85
N TYR A 100 -17.42 -1.30 23.66
CA TYR A 100 -18.80 -1.08 23.26
C TYR A 100 -18.88 0.31 22.61
N SER A 101 -19.62 0.41 21.50
CA SER A 101 -20.00 1.72 20.97
C SER A 101 -21.16 2.32 21.76
N ASP A 102 -21.44 3.60 21.53
CA ASP A 102 -22.60 4.31 22.09
C ASP A 102 -23.94 3.60 21.77
N ASP A 103 -24.05 2.93 20.62
CA ASP A 103 -25.22 2.14 20.20
C ASP A 103 -25.24 0.73 20.82
N GLY A 104 -24.26 0.40 21.66
CA GLY A 104 -24.16 -0.86 22.40
C GLY A 104 -23.55 -2.02 21.60
N GLN A 105 -22.98 -1.78 20.42
CA GLN A 105 -22.31 -2.85 19.66
C GLN A 105 -20.93 -3.15 20.26
N HIS A 106 -20.64 -4.42 20.52
CA HIS A 106 -19.32 -4.82 20.98
C HIS A 106 -18.37 -5.01 19.81
N LEU A 107 -17.51 -4.03 19.58
CA LEU A 107 -16.66 -3.96 18.40
C LEU A 107 -15.19 -4.26 18.71
N ARG A 108 -14.53 -4.97 17.80
CA ARG A 108 -13.07 -5.00 17.65
C ARG A 108 -12.68 -4.32 16.35
N ILE A 109 -11.88 -3.26 16.46
CA ILE A 109 -11.33 -2.55 15.30
C ILE A 109 -9.82 -2.75 15.27
N VAL A 110 -9.31 -3.14 14.10
CA VAL A 110 -7.86 -3.26 13.88
C VAL A 110 -7.36 -2.04 13.13
N PHE A 111 -6.44 -1.33 13.76
CA PHE A 111 -5.80 -0.14 13.23
C PHE A 111 -4.35 -0.45 12.86
N ALA A 112 -3.85 0.11 11.76
CA ALA A 112 -2.43 0.15 11.47
C ALA A 112 -1.91 1.59 11.63
N ASN A 113 -0.91 1.77 12.48
CA ASN A 113 -0.34 3.09 12.76
C ASN A 113 0.78 3.40 11.75
N CYS A 114 0.47 4.24 10.76
CA CYS A 114 1.40 4.64 9.71
C CYS A 114 1.92 6.09 9.90
N GLY A 115 2.01 6.57 11.14
CA GLY A 115 2.47 7.92 11.46
C GLY A 115 1.32 8.93 11.46
N GLN A 116 1.23 9.76 10.42
CA GLN A 116 0.20 10.81 10.33
C GLN A 116 -1.19 10.28 9.94
N VAL A 117 -1.27 9.02 9.50
CA VAL A 117 -2.51 8.37 9.08
C VAL A 117 -2.67 7.07 9.86
N ILE A 118 -3.87 6.87 10.39
CA ILE A 118 -4.28 5.61 10.98
C ILE A 118 -5.11 4.86 9.94
N LYS A 119 -4.63 3.69 9.50
CA LYS A 119 -5.40 2.87 8.56
C LYS A 119 -6.35 1.98 9.34
N VAL A 120 -7.63 2.01 9.00
CA VAL A 120 -8.63 1.08 9.53
C VAL A 120 -8.62 -0.16 8.64
N ILE A 121 -8.16 -1.28 9.19
CA ILE A 121 -7.95 -2.53 8.45
C ILE A 121 -9.22 -3.36 8.41
N THR A 122 -9.89 -3.51 9.55
CA THR A 122 -11.12 -4.30 9.66
C THR A 122 -11.94 -3.89 10.88
N CYS A 123 -13.25 -4.08 10.78
CA CYS A 123 -14.23 -3.88 11.83
C CYS A 123 -14.98 -5.20 12.08
N ILE A 124 -15.03 -5.63 13.33
CA ILE A 124 -15.57 -6.93 13.72
C ILE A 124 -16.57 -6.70 14.86
N ASP A 125 -17.80 -7.18 14.68
CA ASP A 125 -18.75 -7.36 15.77
C ASP A 125 -18.38 -8.67 16.50
N LEU A 126 -18.21 -8.59 17.82
CA LEU A 126 -17.77 -9.70 18.65
C LEU A 126 -18.93 -10.53 19.21
N GLU A 127 -20.16 -10.02 19.12
CA GLU A 127 -21.35 -10.65 19.71
C GLU A 127 -22.29 -11.21 18.65
N LYS A 128 -22.23 -10.69 17.41
CA LYS A 128 -23.04 -11.16 16.30
C LYS A 128 -22.20 -11.64 15.12
N ASP A 129 -22.59 -12.80 14.60
CA ASP A 129 -22.06 -13.29 13.34
C ASP A 129 -22.87 -12.72 12.17
N TRP A 130 -22.16 -12.21 11.17
CA TRP A 130 -22.73 -11.55 10.00
C TRP A 130 -22.22 -12.25 8.75
N THR A 131 -23.13 -12.75 7.93
CA THR A 131 -22.78 -13.37 6.64
C THR A 131 -22.41 -12.29 5.63
N CYS A 132 -21.11 -11.94 5.59
CA CYS A 132 -20.55 -10.95 4.68
C CYS A 132 -19.62 -11.61 3.67
N ASP A 133 -19.71 -11.23 2.39
CA ASP A 133 -18.74 -11.60 1.35
C ASP A 133 -17.73 -10.46 1.13
N CYS A 134 -16.85 -10.25 2.13
CA CYS A 134 -15.80 -9.23 2.08
C CYS A 134 -14.45 -9.88 1.79
N GLN A 135 -13.83 -9.51 0.67
CA GLN A 135 -12.47 -9.93 0.28
C GLN A 135 -11.40 -8.89 0.65
#